data_AF-A0A3R5U001-F1
#
_entry.id   AF-A0A3R5U001-F1
#
_cell.length_a   1.000
_cell.length_b   1.000
_cell.length_c   1.000
_cell.angle_alpha   90.00
_cell.angle_beta   90.00
_cell.angle_gamma   90.00
#
_symmetry.space_group_name_H-M   'P 1'
#
loop_
_entity.id
_entity.type
_entity.pdbx_description
1 polymer ?
#
loop_
_entity_poly.entity_id
_entity_poly.type
_entity_poly.pdbx_seq_one_letter_code
_entity_poly.pdbx_strand_id
1 'polypeptide(L)' 'MALTKYQDIKKLDDKELDDLILKLKKELLFLRIQKVNFSSLQPHLFRHTKHQLAQLLTWKREKLNNSNNLRKIRKNKV' A
#
# COMPACT_ATOMS: atom_id res chain seq x y z
N MET A 1 -3.38 6.90 15.81
CA MET A 1 -2.05 7.01 15.16
C MET A 1 -2.13 8.09 14.08
N ALA A 2 -1.10 8.92 13.93
CA ALA A 2 -1.06 9.93 12.89
C ALA A 2 -1.15 9.26 11.50
N LEU A 3 -1.96 9.83 10.60
CA LEU A 3 -2.02 9.38 9.22
C LEU A 3 -0.65 9.62 8.57
N THR A 4 -0.07 8.59 7.95
CA THR A 4 1.17 8.73 7.18
C THR A 4 0.96 9.71 6.05
N LYS A 5 1.84 10.71 5.95
CA LYS A 5 1.76 11.69 4.88
C LYS A 5 2.27 11.05 3.59
N TYR A 6 1.60 11.35 2.48
CA TYR A 6 2.02 10.85 1.17
C TYR A 6 3.46 11.25 0.79
N GLN A 7 3.92 12.38 1.30
CA GLN A 7 5.30 12.85 1.09
C GLN A 7 6.34 11.91 1.68
N ASP A 8 6.04 11.23 2.78
CA ASP A 8 6.96 10.29 3.42
C ASP A 8 7.15 9.06 2.53
N ILE A 9 6.08 8.64 1.83
CA ILE A 9 6.07 7.48 0.94
C ILE A 9 6.97 7.66 -0.29
N LYS A 10 7.07 8.90 -0.79
CA LYS A 10 7.91 9.22 -1.95
C LYS A 10 9.41 9.10 -1.67
N LYS A 11 9.82 9.13 -0.39
CA LYS A 11 11.23 9.07 0.01
C LYS A 11 11.76 7.64 0.14
N LEU A 12 10.90 6.63 0.05
CA LEU A 12 11.31 5.23 0.22
C LEU A 12 12.05 4.68 -0.99
N ASP A 13 13.00 3.79 -0.68
CA ASP A 13 13.65 2.94 -1.68
C ASP A 13 12.71 1.83 -2.19
N ASP A 14 13.03 1.24 -3.35
CA ASP A 14 12.23 0.16 -3.95
C ASP A 14 12.13 -1.06 -3.06
N LYS A 15 13.22 -1.43 -2.38
CA LYS A 15 13.23 -2.59 -1.49
C LYS A 15 12.36 -2.34 -0.26
N GLU A 16 12.52 -1.17 0.37
CA GLU A 16 11.74 -0.78 1.53
C GLU A 16 10.24 -0.68 1.21
N LEU A 17 9.90 -0.20 0.01
CA LEU A 17 8.53 -0.14 -0.47
C LEU A 17 7.89 -1.53 -0.53
N ASP A 18 8.61 -2.51 -1.10
CA ASP A 18 8.10 -3.88 -1.23
C ASP A 18 8.01 -4.60 0.13
N ASP A 19 8.97 -4.39 1.01
CA ASP A 19 8.96 -4.92 2.38
C ASP A 19 7.78 -4.38 3.19
N LEU A 20 7.50 -3.07 3.08
CA LEU A 20 6.34 -2.46 3.75
C LEU A 20 5.02 -2.95 3.17
N ILE A 21 4.91 -3.12 1.85
CA ILE A 21 3.72 -3.71 1.24
C ILE A 21 3.48 -5.12 1.80
N LEU A 22 4.53 -5.93 1.92
CA LEU A 22 4.42 -7.28 2.47
C LEU A 22 4.00 -7.25 3.94
N LYS A 23 4.61 -6.37 4.75
CA LYS A 23 4.26 -6.17 6.16
C LYS A 23 2.80 -5.77 6.33
N LEU A 24 2.32 -4.77 5.61
CA LEU A 24 0.94 -4.28 5.70
C LEU A 24 -0.08 -5.33 5.25
N LYS A 25 0.25 -6.15 4.24
CA LYS A 25 -0.61 -7.28 3.84
C LYS A 25 -0.74 -8.32 4.94
N LYS A 26 0.36 -8.67 5.61
CA LYS A 26 0.35 -9.59 6.77
C LYS A 26 -0.45 -9.01 7.93
N GLU A 27 -0.26 -7.74 8.23
CA GLU A 27 -1.02 -7.03 9.28
C GLU A 27 -2.52 -7.01 8.97
N LEU A 28 -2.90 -6.73 7.73
CA LEU A 28 -4.31 -6.77 7.32
C LEU A 28 -4.91 -8.18 7.45
N LEU A 29 -4.13 -9.22 7.15
CA LEU A 29 -4.55 -10.62 7.37
C LEU A 29 -4.76 -10.90 8.86
N PHE A 30 -3.81 -10.50 9.70
CA PHE A 30 -3.90 -10.67 11.15
C PHE A 30 -5.11 -9.95 11.73
N LEU A 31 -5.37 -8.70 11.33
CA LEU A 31 -6.56 -7.94 11.73
C LEU A 31 -7.86 -8.67 11.32
N ARG A 32 -7.91 -9.27 10.12
CA ARG A 32 -9.08 -10.07 9.69
C ARG A 32 -9.27 -11.33 10.52
N ILE A 33 -8.19 -11.99 10.93
CA ILE A 33 -8.26 -13.16 11.83
C ILE A 33 -8.75 -12.70 13.21
N GLN A 34 -8.22 -11.61 13.75
CA GLN A 34 -8.67 -11.03 15.03
C GLN A 34 -10.14 -10.64 15.01
N LYS A 35 -10.64 -10.08 13.90
CA LYS A 35 -12.06 -9.78 13.72
C LYS A 35 -12.96 -10.99 13.92
N VAL A 36 -12.49 -12.17 13.52
CA VAL A 36 -13.24 -13.43 13.66
C VAL A 36 -13.11 -14.00 15.07
N ASN A 37 -11.91 -13.93 15.66
CA ASN A 37 -11.60 -14.59 16.93
C ASN A 37 -11.93 -13.78 18.19
N PHE A 38 -11.93 -12.44 18.16
CA PHE A 38 -12.04 -11.61 19.36
C PHE A 38 -12.91 -10.37 19.11
N SER A 39 -13.89 -10.14 19.98
CA SER A 39 -14.92 -9.08 19.86
C SER A 39 -14.40 -7.64 19.91
N SER A 40 -13.12 -7.42 20.22
CA SER A 40 -12.49 -6.09 20.27
C SER A 40 -11.98 -5.67 18.89
N LEU A 41 -12.91 -5.31 18.01
CA LEU A 41 -12.55 -4.72 16.73
C LEU A 41 -11.97 -3.32 16.95
N GLN A 42 -10.82 -3.03 16.35
CA GLN A 42 -10.29 -1.67 16.24
C GLN A 42 -10.49 -1.17 14.80
N PRO A 43 -11.63 -0.49 14.48
CA PRO A 43 -11.98 -0.15 13.09
C PRO A 43 -10.97 0.81 12.46
N HIS A 44 -10.36 1.66 13.28
CA HIS A 44 -9.35 2.61 12.85
C HIS A 44 -8.10 1.90 12.30
N LEU A 45 -7.65 0.79 12.90
CA LEU A 45 -6.51 0.03 12.39
C LEU A 45 -6.78 -0.52 10.98
N PHE A 46 -7.99 -1.02 10.72
CA PHE A 46 -8.38 -1.44 9.37
C PHE A 46 -8.35 -0.30 8.37
N ARG A 47 -8.86 0.88 8.76
CA ARG A 47 -8.84 2.06 7.89
C ARG A 47 -7.41 2.50 7.61
N HIS A 48 -6.56 2.56 8.63
CA HIS A 48 -5.17 3.00 8.51
C HIS A 48 -4.34 2.06 7.64
N THR A 49 -4.36 0.76 7.94
CA THR A 49 -3.60 -0.26 7.19
C THR A 49 -4.03 -0.31 5.72
N LYS A 50 -5.33 -0.27 5.43
CA LYS A 50 -5.83 -0.19 4.05
C LYS A 50 -5.40 1.09 3.34
N HIS A 51 -5.49 2.23 4.02
CA HIS A 51 -5.11 3.52 3.45
C HIS A 51 -3.62 3.56 3.12
N GLN A 52 -2.76 3.12 4.04
CA GLN A 52 -1.32 3.00 3.84
C GLN A 52 -0.99 2.08 2.68
N LEU A 53 -1.58 0.89 2.64
CA LEU A 53 -1.36 -0.06 1.55
C LEU A 53 -1.75 0.54 0.20
N ALA A 54 -2.87 1.26 0.13
CA ALA A 54 -3.30 1.94 -1.09
C ALA A 54 -2.30 3.01 -1.54
N GLN A 55 -1.79 3.83 -0.61
CA GLN A 55 -0.78 4.84 -0.93
C GLN A 55 0.51 4.22 -1.47
N LEU A 56 1.02 3.14 -0.86
CA LEU A 56 2.21 2.43 -1.33
C LEU A 56 2.01 1.83 -2.73
N LEU A 57 0.85 1.22 -2.98
CA LEU A 57 0.53 0.64 -4.29
C LEU A 57 0.38 1.71 -5.38
N THR A 58 -0.20 2.86 -5.06
CA THR A 58 -0.27 4.02 -5.96
C THR A 58 1.13 4.51 -6.32
N TRP A 59 2.00 4.69 -5.32
CA TRP A 59 3.39 5.11 -5.57
C TRP A 59 4.15 4.10 -6.44
N LYS A 60 4.04 2.80 -6.13
CA LYS A 60 4.62 1.72 -6.95
C LYS A 60 4.14 1.81 -8.41
N ARG A 61 2.85 2.08 -8.61
CA ARG A 61 2.26 2.25 -9.95
C ARG A 61 2.74 3.53 -10.65
N GLU A 62 2.89 4.63 -9.93
CA GLU A 62 3.46 5.88 -10.46
C GLU A 62 4.90 5.67 -10.93
N LYS A 63 5.73 5.01 -10.12
CA LYS A 63 7.12 4.69 -10.46
C LYS A 63 7.22 3.81 -11.70
N LEU A 64 6.36 2.80 -11.79
CA LEU A 64 6.22 1.95 -12.97
C LEU A 64 5.82 2.78 -14.21
N ASN A 65 4.86 3.70 -14.09
CA ASN A 65 4.42 4.55 -15.20
C ASN A 65 5.46 5.59 -15.63
N ASN A 66 6.34 6.01 -14.71
CA ASN A 66 7.43 6.92 -15.00
C ASN A 66 8.59 6.23 -15.74
N SER A 67 8.76 4.92 -15.53
CA SER A 67 9.60 4.12 -16.41
C SER A 67 9.00 4.13 -17.83
N ASN A 68 9.69 4.81 -18.74
CA ASN A 68 9.23 5.18 -20.09
C ASN A 68 8.69 4.01 -20.92
N ASN A 69 9.01 2.77 -20.55
CA ASN A 69 8.60 1.55 -21.22
C ASN A 69 7.09 1.25 -21.12
N LEU A 70 6.39 1.66 -20.06
CA LEU A 70 4.96 1.32 -19.89
C LEU A 70 3.98 2.34 -20.49
N ARG A 71 4.43 3.56 -20.78
CA ARG A 71 3.62 4.54 -21.53
C ARG A 71 3.42 4.10 -22.99
N LYS A 72 4.41 3.42 -23.58
CA LYS A 72 4.34 2.88 -24.95
C LYS A 72 3.30 1.75 -25.10
N ILE A 73 3.21 0.84 -24.12
CA ILE A 73 2.25 -0.27 -24.13
C ILE A 73 0.79 0.23 -24.10
N ARG A 74 0.51 1.36 -23.42
CA ARG A 74 -0.84 1.96 -23.38
C ARG A 74 -1.22 2.69 -24.65
N LYS A 75 -0.26 3.33 -25.34
CA LYS A 75 -0.51 4.00 -26.62
C LYS A 75 -0.78 3.01 -27.75
N ASN A 76 -0.20 1.81 -27.69
CA ASN A 76 -0.36 0.78 -28.73
C ASN A 76 -1.60 -0.12 -28.55
N LYS A 77 -2.50 0.20 -27.61
CA LYS A 77 -3.72 -0.59 -27.33
C LYS A 77 -5.02 0.13 -27.71
N VAL A 78 -4.90 1.24 -28.45
CA VAL A 78 -5.96 1.95 -29.17
C VAL A 78 -5.64 1.82 -30.64
#